data_AF-A0A534BNX2-F1
#
_entry.id   AF-A0A534BNX2-F1
#
_cell.length_a   1.000
_cell.length_b   1.000
_cell.length_c   1.000
_cell.angle_alpha   90.00
_cell.angle_beta   90.00
_cell.angle_gamma   90.00
#
_symmetry.space_group_name_H-M   'P 1'
#
loop_
_entity.id
_entity.type
_entity.pdbx_description
1 polymer ?
#
loop_
_entity_poly.entity_id
_entity_poly.type
_entity_poly.pdbx_seq_one_letter_code
_entity_poly.pdbx_strand_id
1 'polypeptide(L)'
;VAQSIVESQRGLHERYVFTFANSKGERDRLHTLRNSGWIAARERATARYKKEFSTEPPKGFQRVRAHDLRHTFGRRLRAAGVSLEDRQDLLGHEAGRITTHYSAAEIENLVTAANQITKSRESPTRTVLRLISA
;
A
#
# COMPACT_ATOMS: atom_id res chain seq x y z
N VAL A 1 -10.11 5.73 2.63
CA VAL A 1 -9.06 5.37 3.62
C VAL A 1 -7.65 5.66 3.09
N ALA A 2 -7.20 5.09 1.96
CA ALA A 2 -5.84 5.36 1.46
C ALA A 2 -5.65 6.84 1.07
N GLN A 3 -6.57 7.41 0.29
CA GLN A 3 -6.54 8.81 -0.11
C GLN A 3 -6.51 9.77 1.09
N SER A 4 -7.36 9.55 2.11
CA SER A 4 -7.36 10.38 3.32
C SER A 4 -6.03 10.33 4.09
N ILE A 5 -5.27 9.24 4.01
CA ILE A 5 -3.93 9.16 4.59
C ILE A 5 -2.93 9.97 3.76
N VAL A 6 -3.00 9.88 2.42
CA VAL A 6 -2.14 10.68 1.53
C VAL A 6 -2.38 12.17 1.78
N GLU A 7 -3.64 12.60 1.78
CA GLU A 7 -4.00 14.00 2.00
C GLU A 7 -3.59 14.51 3.39
N SER A 8 -3.67 13.67 4.44
CA SER A 8 -3.19 14.07 5.78
C SER A 8 -1.67 14.20 5.88
N GLN A 9 -0.92 13.66 4.92
CA GLN A 9 0.53 13.80 4.87
C GLN A 9 0.99 14.93 3.94
N ARG A 10 0.14 15.41 3.02
CA ARG A 10 0.45 16.54 2.15
C ARG A 10 0.60 17.83 2.96
N GLY A 11 1.48 18.71 2.49
CA GLY A 11 1.76 20.00 3.13
C GLY A 11 2.68 19.92 4.36
N LEU A 12 2.99 18.71 4.87
CA LEU A 12 3.92 18.55 6.00
C LEU A 12 5.39 18.78 5.58
N HIS A 13 5.70 18.63 4.30
CA HIS A 13 7.02 18.91 3.73
C HIS A 13 6.82 19.48 2.33
N GLU A 14 7.67 20.43 1.94
CA GLU A 14 7.55 21.19 0.68
C GLU A 14 7.48 20.29 -0.56
N ARG A 15 8.36 19.28 -0.65
CA ARG A 15 8.45 18.36 -1.79
C ARG A 15 7.86 16.96 -1.60
N TYR A 16 7.95 16.38 -0.40
CA TYR A 16 7.68 14.95 -0.19
C TYR A 16 6.40 14.72 0.59
N VAL A 17 5.57 13.79 0.13
CA VAL A 17 4.33 13.41 0.85
C VAL A 17 4.68 12.55 2.07
N PHE A 18 5.49 11.51 1.91
CA PHE A 18 5.85 10.62 3.02
C PHE A 18 7.17 11.03 3.66
N THR A 19 7.08 11.56 4.88
CA THR A 19 8.21 12.08 5.66
C THR A 19 8.18 11.58 7.10
N PHE A 20 9.33 11.67 7.77
CA PHE A 20 9.43 11.42 9.21
C PHE A 20 10.04 12.64 9.90
N ALA A 21 9.64 12.90 11.15
CA ALA A 21 10.28 13.91 11.97
C ALA A 21 11.52 13.31 12.65
N ASN A 22 12.66 13.99 12.53
CA ASN A 22 13.87 13.63 13.27
C ASN A 22 13.77 14.08 14.73
N SER A 23 14.81 13.82 15.53
CA SER A 23 14.85 14.22 16.96
C SER A 23 14.77 15.73 17.19
N LYS A 24 15.05 16.55 16.17
CA LYS A 24 14.96 18.01 16.20
C LYS A 24 13.58 18.52 15.74
N GLY A 25 12.66 17.64 15.36
CA GLY A 25 11.35 17.99 14.82
C GLY A 25 11.36 18.38 13.34
N GLU A 26 12.52 18.37 12.68
CA GLU A 26 12.63 18.63 11.25
C GLU A 26 12.16 17.40 10.46
N ARG A 27 11.46 17.63 9.35
CA ARG A 27 10.92 16.55 8.51
C ARG A 27 11.84 16.26 7.34
N ASP A 28 12.13 14.99 7.12
CA ASP A 28 12.90 14.51 5.97
C ASP A 28 12.17 13.34 5.29
N ARG A 29 12.56 13.04 4.04
CA ARG A 29 11.98 11.97 3.23
C ARG A 29 12.23 10.60 3.84
N LEU A 30 11.30 9.69 3.63
CA LEU A 30 11.56 8.28 3.90
C LEU A 30 12.53 7.70 2.86
N HIS A 31 13.71 7.27 3.29
CA HIS A 31 14.69 6.61 2.42
C HIS A 31 14.38 5.14 2.19
N THR A 32 13.82 4.45 3.18
CA THR A 32 13.48 3.03 3.11
C THR A 32 12.12 2.78 3.74
N LEU A 33 11.39 1.80 3.19
CA LEU A 33 10.10 1.35 3.72
C LEU A 33 10.27 0.53 5.00
N ARG A 34 11.37 -0.21 5.15
CA ARG A 34 11.69 -0.97 6.36
C ARG A 34 12.45 -0.10 7.36
N ASN A 35 11.74 0.82 7.99
CA ASN A 35 12.27 1.66 9.06
C ASN A 35 11.63 1.31 10.42
N SER A 36 12.07 1.98 11.48
CA SER A 36 11.54 1.82 12.84
C SER A 36 10.03 2.09 12.90
N GLY A 37 9.55 3.09 12.16
CA GLY A 37 8.12 3.41 12.04
C GLY A 37 7.29 2.25 11.48
N TRP A 38 7.78 1.56 10.44
CA TRP A 38 7.14 0.37 9.89
C TRP A 38 7.11 -0.80 10.88
N ILE A 39 8.23 -1.03 11.59
CA ILE A 39 8.32 -2.09 12.60
C ILE A 39 7.30 -1.83 13.72
N ALA A 40 7.27 -0.61 14.26
CA ALA A 40 6.34 -0.21 15.30
C ALA A 40 4.87 -0.27 14.82
N ALA A 41 4.59 0.12 13.58
CA ALA A 41 3.24 0.00 13.00
C ALA A 41 2.77 -1.45 12.92
N ARG A 42 3.66 -2.38 12.56
CA ARG A 42 3.36 -3.81 12.50
C ARG A 42 3.12 -4.42 13.89
N GLU A 43 3.87 -3.99 14.90
CA GLU A 43 3.64 -4.40 16.29
C GLU A 43 2.29 -3.90 16.81
N ARG A 44 1.95 -2.63 16.57
CA ARG A 44 0.62 -2.09 16.90
C ARG A 44 -0.50 -2.83 16.19
N ALA A 45 -0.33 -3.16 14.91
CA ALA A 45 -1.31 -3.94 14.15
C ALA A 45 -1.49 -5.36 14.73
N THR A 46 -0.39 -5.99 15.14
CA THR A 46 -0.39 -7.31 15.81
C THR A 46 -1.13 -7.27 17.14
N ALA A 47 -0.86 -6.26 17.97
CA ALA A 47 -1.57 -6.06 19.23
C ALA A 47 -3.07 -5.80 19.02
N ARG A 48 -3.43 -4.98 18.03
CA ARG A 48 -4.83 -4.74 17.66
C ARG A 48 -5.54 -6.01 17.20
N TYR A 49 -4.88 -6.85 16.40
CA TYR A 49 -5.45 -8.11 15.94
C TYR A 49 -5.87 -9.00 17.12
N LYS A 50 -4.98 -9.17 18.11
CA LYS A 50 -5.30 -9.95 19.32
C LYS A 50 -6.52 -9.42 20.05
N LYS A 51 -6.63 -8.09 20.19
CA LYS A 51 -7.77 -7.43 20.85
C LYS A 51 -9.07 -7.59 20.07
N GLU A 52 -9.01 -7.50 18.74
CA GLU A 52 -10.21 -7.49 17.87
C GLU A 52 -10.75 -8.90 17.60
N PHE A 53 -9.86 -9.89 17.47
CA PHE A 53 -10.24 -11.26 17.11
C PHE A 53 -10.07 -12.27 18.26
N SER A 54 -9.62 -11.84 19.44
CA SER A 54 -9.39 -12.70 20.62
C SER A 54 -8.53 -13.94 20.33
N THR A 55 -7.66 -13.85 19.33
CA THR A 55 -6.84 -14.96 18.82
C THR A 55 -5.43 -14.48 18.48
N GLU A 56 -4.46 -15.39 18.53
CA GLU A 56 -3.10 -15.07 18.13
C GLU A 56 -3.00 -14.79 16.62
N PRO A 57 -2.42 -13.65 16.21
CA PRO A 57 -2.28 -13.31 14.80
C PRO A 57 -1.40 -14.34 14.08
N PRO A 58 -1.72 -14.69 12.83
CA PRO A 58 -0.88 -15.58 12.04
C PRO A 58 0.56 -15.06 11.94
N LYS A 59 1.57 -15.95 11.99
CA LYS A 59 3.00 -15.58 11.85
C LYS A 59 3.27 -14.73 10.61
N GLY A 60 2.52 -14.94 9.52
CA GLY A 60 2.60 -14.15 8.29
C GLY A 60 2.19 -12.69 8.49
N PHE A 61 1.12 -12.44 9.26
CA PHE A 61 0.66 -11.09 9.58
C PHE A 61 1.66 -10.36 10.48
N GLN A 62 2.19 -11.05 11.50
CA GLN A 62 3.20 -10.50 12.41
C GLN A 62 4.50 -10.09 11.70
N ARG A 63 4.80 -10.68 10.54
CA ARG A 63 6.04 -10.46 9.77
C ARG A 63 5.79 -9.86 8.38
N VAL A 64 4.62 -9.27 8.16
CA VAL A 64 4.26 -8.68 6.87
C VAL A 64 5.30 -7.63 6.42
N ARG A 65 5.66 -7.68 5.13
CA ARG A 65 6.56 -6.72 4.47
C ARG A 65 5.74 -5.82 3.55
N ALA A 66 6.27 -4.63 3.25
CA ALA A 66 5.65 -3.73 2.28
C ALA A 66 5.43 -4.41 0.90
N HIS A 67 6.35 -5.29 0.49
CA HIS A 67 6.22 -6.06 -0.75
C HIS A 67 5.07 -7.09 -0.71
N ASP A 68 4.83 -7.72 0.45
CA ASP A 68 3.68 -8.62 0.65
C ASP A 68 2.37 -7.84 0.47
N LEU A 69 2.32 -6.57 0.92
CA LEU A 69 1.20 -5.67 0.68
C LEU A 69 1.06 -5.26 -0.80
N ARG A 70 2.17 -4.99 -1.51
CA ARG A 70 2.16 -4.71 -2.95
C ARG A 70 1.56 -5.87 -3.75
N HIS A 71 1.94 -7.11 -3.43
CA HIS A 71 1.33 -8.29 -4.06
C HIS A 71 -0.15 -8.45 -3.71
N THR A 72 -0.51 -8.20 -2.45
CA THR A 72 -1.92 -8.25 -2.02
C THR A 72 -2.75 -7.21 -2.77
N PHE A 73 -2.23 -6.00 -2.96
CA PHE A 73 -2.84 -4.94 -3.76
C PHE A 73 -3.06 -5.40 -5.21
N GLY A 74 -2.02 -5.88 -5.89
CA GLY A 74 -2.14 -6.39 -7.26
C GLY A 74 -3.15 -7.54 -7.42
N ARG A 75 -3.19 -8.48 -6.47
CA ARG A 75 -4.16 -9.58 -6.49
C ARG A 75 -5.59 -9.09 -6.32
N ARG A 76 -5.83 -8.11 -5.43
CA ARG A 76 -7.18 -7.58 -5.22
C ARG A 76 -7.66 -6.73 -6.39
N LEU A 77 -6.77 -5.98 -7.05
CA LEU A 77 -7.11 -5.30 -8.32
C LEU A 77 -7.56 -6.32 -9.38
N ARG A 78 -6.83 -7.44 -9.51
CA ARG A 78 -7.21 -8.51 -10.43
C ARG A 78 -8.57 -9.10 -10.09
N ALA A 79 -8.83 -9.36 -8.81
CA ALA A 79 -10.12 -9.87 -8.34
C ALA A 79 -11.27 -8.87 -8.58
N ALA A 80 -10.98 -7.56 -8.57
CA ALA A 80 -11.93 -6.50 -8.88
C ALA A 80 -12.12 -6.25 -10.39
N GLY A 81 -11.52 -7.07 -11.26
CA GLY A 81 -11.67 -6.95 -12.71
C GLY A 81 -10.82 -5.86 -13.37
N VAL A 82 -9.84 -5.29 -12.65
CA VAL A 82 -8.95 -4.26 -13.22
C VAL A 82 -8.03 -4.89 -14.28
N SER A 83 -7.86 -4.19 -15.40
CA SER A 83 -7.09 -4.64 -16.57
C SER A 83 -5.65 -4.99 -16.21
N LEU A 84 -4.95 -5.76 -17.06
CA LEU A 84 -3.54 -6.06 -16.83
C LEU A 84 -2.66 -4.81 -16.93
N GLU A 85 -2.98 -3.93 -17.88
CA GLU A 85 -2.29 -2.66 -18.14
C GLU A 85 -2.37 -1.74 -16.93
N ASP A 86 -3.58 -1.41 -16.47
CA ASP A 86 -3.77 -0.56 -15.27
C ASP A 86 -3.12 -1.17 -14.04
N ARG A 87 -3.09 -2.52 -13.93
CA ARG A 87 -2.39 -3.19 -12.83
C ARG A 87 -0.88 -3.05 -12.92
N GLN A 88 -0.29 -3.04 -14.12
CA GLN A 88 1.14 -2.81 -14.31
C GLN A 88 1.51 -1.38 -13.93
N ASP A 89 0.72 -0.40 -14.38
CA ASP A 89 0.93 1.02 -14.06
C ASP A 89 0.77 1.29 -12.56
N LEU A 90 -0.30 0.77 -11.95
CA LEU A 90 -0.54 0.90 -10.50
C LEU A 90 0.52 0.20 -9.64
N LEU A 91 1.15 -0.86 -10.14
CA LEU A 91 2.24 -1.54 -9.45
C LEU A 91 3.60 -0.89 -9.72
N GLY A 92 3.69 0.05 -10.67
CA GLY A 92 4.96 0.64 -11.10
C GLY A 92 5.88 -0.40 -11.75
N HIS A 93 5.30 -1.35 -12.50
CA HIS A 93 6.10 -2.20 -13.37
C HIS A 93 6.53 -1.38 -14.58
N GLU A 94 7.81 -1.45 -14.92
CA GLU A 94 8.32 -0.87 -16.16
C GLU A 94 7.76 -1.70 -17.32
N ALA A 95 6.57 -1.31 -17.79
CA ALA A 95 6.12 -1.68 -19.11
C ALA A 95 6.96 -0.84 -20.08
N GLY A 96 7.57 -1.45 -21.09
CA GLY A 96 8.37 -0.77 -22.12
C GLY A 96 7.59 0.22 -23.01
N ARG A 97 6.59 0.91 -22.46
CA ARG A 97 5.68 1.90 -23.08
C ARG A 97 5.86 3.31 -22.49
N ILE A 98 7.04 3.63 -21.90
CA ILE A 98 7.41 4.98 -21.38
C ILE A 98 7.34 6.10 -22.46
N THR A 99 6.83 5.84 -23.67
CA THR A 99 6.66 6.85 -24.70
C THR A 99 5.35 7.65 -24.59
N THR A 100 4.43 7.32 -23.67
CA THR A 100 3.16 8.06 -23.52
C THR A 100 3.09 8.73 -22.15
N HIS A 101 3.03 10.06 -22.11
CA HIS A 101 2.80 10.80 -20.87
C HIS A 101 1.43 10.43 -20.29
N TYR A 102 1.35 10.20 -18.98
CA TYR A 102 0.07 10.04 -18.29
C TYR A 102 -0.79 11.27 -18.53
N SER A 103 -1.85 11.11 -19.33
CA SER A 103 -2.83 12.18 -19.50
C SER A 103 -3.62 12.38 -18.20
N ALA A 104 -4.24 13.55 -17.99
CA ALA A 104 -5.06 13.78 -16.80
C ALA A 104 -6.19 12.74 -16.66
N ALA A 105 -6.82 12.37 -17.78
CA ALA A 105 -7.86 11.34 -17.83
C ALA A 105 -7.33 9.94 -17.47
N GLU A 106 -6.10 9.62 -17.88
CA GLU A 106 -5.44 8.35 -17.53
C GLU A 106 -5.13 8.27 -16.03
N ILE A 107 -4.67 9.37 -15.42
CA ILE A 107 -4.46 9.43 -13.96
C ILE A 107 -5.80 9.24 -13.22
N GLU A 108 -6.87 9.87 -13.69
CA GLU A 108 -8.21 9.72 -13.10
C GLU A 108 -8.72 8.27 -13.22
N ASN A 109 -8.49 7.63 -14.37
CA ASN A 109 -8.79 6.21 -14.58
C ASN A 109 -8.00 5.31 -13.62
N LEU A 110 -6.70 5.55 -13.44
CA LEU A 110 -5.86 4.79 -12.50
C LEU A 110 -6.33 4.98 -11.04
N VAL A 111 -6.72 6.19 -10.65
CA VAL A 111 -7.31 6.45 -9.32
C VAL A 111 -8.62 5.68 -9.15
N THR A 112 -9.48 5.70 -10.17
CA THR A 112 -10.74 4.95 -10.17
C THR A 112 -10.50 3.45 -10.06
N ALA A 113 -9.56 2.91 -10.84
CA ALA A 113 -9.15 1.51 -10.81
C ALA A 113 -8.56 1.11 -9.45
N ALA A 114 -7.70 1.93 -8.85
CA ALA A 114 -7.15 1.70 -7.52
C ALA A 114 -8.25 1.60 -6.45
N ASN A 115 -9.29 2.42 -6.57
CA ASN A 115 -10.43 2.42 -5.65
C ASN A 115 -11.36 1.21 -5.81
N GLN A 116 -11.33 0.50 -6.95
CA GLN A 116 -12.08 -0.75 -7.16
C GLN A 116 -11.68 -1.84 -6.16
N ILE A 117 -10.50 -1.73 -5.52
CA ILE A 117 -10.08 -2.64 -4.45
C ILE A 117 -11.08 -2.73 -3.29
N THR A 118 -11.91 -1.71 -3.09
CA THR A 118 -12.96 -1.70 -2.07
C THR A 118 -14.03 -2.75 -2.33
N LYS A 119 -14.37 -3.03 -3.60
CA LYS A 119 -15.28 -4.11 -4.00
C LYS A 119 -14.76 -5.49 -3.63
N SER A 120 -13.44 -5.65 -3.50
CA SER A 120 -12.84 -6.92 -3.03
C SER A 120 -13.23 -7.27 -1.58
N ARG A 121 -13.81 -6.35 -0.79
CA ARG A 121 -14.30 -6.65 0.57
C ARG A 121 -15.55 -7.53 0.57
N GLU A 122 -16.27 -7.56 -0.55
CA GLU A 122 -17.46 -8.39 -0.79
C GLU A 122 -17.10 -9.80 -1.28
N SER A 123 -15.87 -9.99 -1.76
CA SER A 123 -15.33 -11.31 -2.13
C SER A 123 -14.58 -11.97 -0.96
N PRO A 124 -14.55 -13.31 -0.87
CA PRO A 124 -13.95 -14.07 0.24
C PRO A 124 -12.42 -13.92 0.38
N THR A 125 -11.76 -13.13 -0.46
CA THR A 125 -10.31 -12.90 -0.46
C THR A 125 -9.86 -11.90 0.61
N ARG A 126 -10.15 -12.19 1.89
CA ARG A 126 -9.69 -11.40 3.04
C ARG A 126 -8.23 -11.66 3.44
N THR A 127 -7.59 -12.65 2.84
CA THR A 127 -6.24 -13.10 3.18
C THR A 127 -5.16 -12.14 2.69
N VAL A 128 -4.29 -11.69 3.59
CA VAL A 128 -3.03 -11.01 3.23
C VAL A 128 -2.07 -12.07 2.72
N LEU A 129 -1.55 -11.88 1.50
CA LEU A 129 -0.59 -12.83 0.93
C LEU A 129 0.80 -12.56 1.46
N ARG A 130 1.51 -13.63 1.80
CA ARG A 130 2.96 -13.61 2.02
C ARG A 130 3.61 -14.49 0.98
N LEU A 131 4.42 -13.91 0.09
CA LEU A 131 5.24 -14.69 -0.81
C LEU A 131 6.51 -15.12 -0.07
N ILE A 132 6.63 -16.42 0.19
CA ILE A 132 7.89 -17.04 0.57
C ILE A 132 8.57 -17.32 -0.76
N SER A 133 9.58 -16.53 -1.15
CA SER A 133 10.51 -17.02 -2.19
C SER A 133 11.13 -18.29 -1.65
N ALA A 134 10.95 -19.38 -2.39
CA ALA A 134 11.70 -20.62 -2.20
C ALA A 134 13.18 -20.38 -2.50
#